data_AF-A0A4P5Y9T7-F1
#
_entry.id   AF-A0A4P5Y9T7-F1
#
_cell.length_a   1.000
_cell.length_b   1.000
_cell.length_c   1.000
_cell.angle_alpha   90.00
_cell.angle_beta   90.00
_cell.angle_gamma   90.00
#
_symmetry.space_group_name_H-M   'P 1'
#
loop_
_entity.id
_entity.type
_entity.pdbx_description
1 polymer ?
#
loop_
_entity_poly.entity_id
_entity_poly.type
_entity_poly.pdbx_seq_one_letter_code
_entity_poly.pdbx_strand_id
1 'polypeptide(L)'
;MPRREATMSSATNPRRLLTQLTLASITEYAERRQRLPGFDWSRVTEDDRKALLEAFDGLHGEPRNALVAELVEADFMATEVGFRALVGEAKVHGIDLPAEFTADQGLHDRALLTLARHHDTFWASATRYAVADSLSEGRSWRKRKGVAVAVPRITTEELEALRKDISVCYREEGRGEFCEVEHALREGTQHYFFVTLSDYPRNTGIFDTRTGRLRRTIRHLRGDPCLRGRRAYRHHRHPCPWRCQGPGRHHGTVQLLRAAPGPAA
;
A
#
# COMPACT_ATOMS: atom_id res chain seq x y z
N MET A 1 27.05 4.10 -1.39
CA MET A 1 25.86 3.60 -2.11
C MET A 1 24.67 4.47 -1.72
N PRO A 2 24.07 5.26 -2.62
CA PRO A 2 22.92 6.07 -2.25
C PRO A 2 21.69 5.18 -2.10
N ARG A 3 21.13 5.15 -0.89
CA ARG A 3 19.88 4.46 -0.52
C ARG A 3 18.73 5.07 -1.31
N ARG A 4 18.02 4.27 -2.12
CA ARG A 4 16.69 4.63 -2.60
C ARG A 4 15.75 4.61 -1.39
N GLU A 5 15.34 5.80 -0.95
CA GLU A 5 14.23 5.92 0.00
C GLU A 5 13.00 5.29 -0.65
N ALA A 6 12.42 4.27 -0.01
CA ALA A 6 11.14 3.67 -0.39
C ALA A 6 10.01 4.67 -0.09
N THR A 7 9.99 5.75 -0.86
CA THR A 7 8.80 6.57 -1.05
C THR A 7 8.07 5.93 -2.23
N MET A 8 6.75 5.77 -2.20
CA MET A 8 5.92 5.47 -3.39
C MET A 8 5.92 6.66 -4.38
N SER A 9 7.10 7.17 -4.71
CA SER A 9 7.39 8.36 -5.51
C SER A 9 8.69 8.17 -6.30
N SER A 10 9.05 6.93 -6.63
CA SER A 10 9.69 6.71 -7.93
C SER A 10 8.57 6.93 -8.95
N ALA A 11 8.71 7.91 -9.85
CA ALA A 11 7.81 8.02 -10.99
C ALA A 11 8.03 6.78 -11.87
N THR A 12 7.38 5.67 -11.49
CA THR A 12 7.48 4.40 -12.17
C THR A 12 6.97 4.62 -13.59
N ASN A 13 7.83 4.37 -14.57
CA ASN A 13 7.49 4.49 -15.97
C ASN A 13 6.78 3.20 -16.40
N PRO A 14 5.45 3.22 -16.66
CA PRO A 14 4.70 2.00 -16.94
C PRO A 14 5.18 1.29 -18.21
N ARG A 15 5.66 2.04 -19.22
CA ARG A 15 6.25 1.45 -20.43
C ARG A 15 7.49 0.63 -20.10
N ARG A 16 8.34 1.15 -19.21
CA ARG A 16 9.53 0.43 -18.75
C ARG A 16 9.16 -0.87 -18.03
N LEU A 17 8.11 -0.87 -17.22
CA LEU A 17 7.65 -2.09 -16.57
C LEU A 17 7.17 -3.13 -17.58
N LEU A 18 6.36 -2.72 -18.56
CA LEU A 18 5.92 -3.62 -19.64
C LEU A 18 7.09 -4.21 -20.42
N THR A 19 8.22 -3.49 -20.56
CA THR A 19 9.45 -4.05 -21.16
C THR A 19 10.22 -5.01 -20.26
N GLN A 20 10.01 -4.99 -18.95
CA GLN A 20 10.66 -5.90 -17.98
C GLN A 20 9.90 -7.21 -17.79
N LEU A 21 8.62 -7.23 -18.15
CA LEU A 21 7.75 -8.39 -18.03
C LEU A 21 7.86 -9.29 -19.27
N THR A 22 7.74 -10.59 -19.05
CA THR A 22 7.55 -11.56 -20.14
C THR A 22 6.18 -11.35 -20.79
N LEU A 23 6.08 -11.60 -22.10
CA LEU A 23 4.78 -11.48 -22.77
C LEU A 23 3.77 -12.49 -22.26
N ALA A 24 4.21 -13.67 -21.85
CA ALA A 24 3.37 -14.67 -21.21
C ALA A 24 2.68 -14.12 -19.95
N SER A 25 3.44 -13.49 -19.04
CA SER A 25 2.87 -12.90 -17.81
C SER A 25 1.90 -11.76 -18.10
N ILE A 26 2.22 -10.90 -19.08
CA ILE A 26 1.34 -9.79 -19.47
C ILE A 26 0.04 -10.33 -20.06
N THR A 27 0.12 -11.38 -20.88
CA THR A 27 -1.04 -12.02 -21.52
C THR A 27 -1.99 -12.58 -20.46
N GLU A 28 -1.47 -13.42 -19.55
CA GLU A 28 -2.30 -13.98 -18.47
C GLU A 28 -2.93 -12.88 -17.61
N TYR A 29 -2.16 -11.86 -17.26
CA TYR A 29 -2.66 -10.70 -16.51
C TYR A 29 -3.80 -9.98 -17.26
N ALA A 30 -3.60 -9.69 -18.54
CA ALA A 30 -4.57 -8.95 -19.35
C ALA A 30 -5.89 -9.71 -19.50
N GLU A 31 -5.82 -11.02 -19.74
CA GLU A 31 -6.98 -11.89 -19.84
C GLU A 31 -7.76 -11.95 -18.52
N ARG A 32 -7.08 -12.21 -17.39
CA ARG A 32 -7.73 -12.34 -16.08
C ARG A 32 -8.33 -11.03 -15.57
N ARG A 33 -7.62 -9.92 -15.77
CA ARG A 33 -8.03 -8.59 -15.28
C ARG A 33 -8.83 -7.79 -16.31
N GLN A 34 -9.12 -8.37 -17.47
CA GLN A 34 -9.85 -7.74 -18.58
C GLN A 34 -9.21 -6.38 -18.97
N ARG A 35 -7.88 -6.36 -19.06
CA ARG A 35 -7.10 -5.18 -19.45
C ARG A 35 -6.75 -5.25 -20.93
N LEU A 36 -6.47 -4.09 -21.53
CA LEU A 36 -6.08 -3.97 -22.94
C LEU A 36 -7.09 -4.65 -23.91
N PRO A 37 -8.37 -4.29 -23.87
CA PRO A 37 -9.44 -4.99 -24.62
C PRO A 37 -9.32 -4.91 -26.15
N GLY A 38 -8.44 -4.06 -26.69
CA GLY A 38 -8.20 -3.90 -28.12
C GLY A 38 -6.98 -4.65 -28.65
N PHE A 39 -6.30 -5.42 -27.82
CA PHE A 39 -5.12 -6.20 -28.21
C PHE A 39 -5.49 -7.67 -28.43
N ASP A 40 -5.05 -8.26 -29.54
CA ASP A 40 -5.30 -9.66 -29.84
C ASP A 40 -4.29 -10.56 -29.12
N TRP A 41 -4.76 -11.19 -28.04
CA TRP A 41 -3.95 -12.08 -27.20
C TRP A 41 -3.78 -13.50 -27.79
N SER A 42 -4.50 -13.85 -28.87
CA SER A 42 -4.55 -15.23 -29.38
C SER A 42 -3.27 -15.71 -30.07
N ARG A 43 -2.38 -14.79 -30.47
CA ARG A 43 -1.17 -15.09 -31.27
C ARG A 43 0.03 -14.21 -30.89
N VAL A 44 0.23 -13.98 -29.60
CA VAL A 44 1.32 -13.11 -29.12
C VAL A 44 2.67 -13.81 -29.22
N THR A 45 3.60 -13.16 -29.92
CA THR A 45 5.02 -13.51 -30.07
C THR A 45 5.88 -12.41 -29.48
N GLU A 46 7.18 -12.67 -29.23
CA GLU A 46 8.10 -11.64 -28.68
C GLU A 46 8.22 -10.38 -29.56
N ASP A 47 7.92 -10.48 -30.86
CA ASP A 47 7.91 -9.35 -31.79
C ASP A 47 6.70 -8.41 -31.57
N ASP A 48 5.64 -8.87 -30.90
CA ASP A 48 4.43 -8.10 -30.63
C ASP A 48 4.60 -7.08 -29.49
N ARG A 49 5.79 -7.02 -28.88
CA ARG A 49 6.10 -6.05 -27.83
C ARG A 49 5.89 -4.61 -28.27
N LYS A 50 6.19 -4.29 -29.54
CA LYS A 50 5.92 -2.96 -30.09
C LYS A 50 4.42 -2.67 -30.16
N ALA A 51 3.63 -3.62 -30.68
CA ALA A 51 2.18 -3.50 -30.77
C ALA A 51 1.53 -3.38 -29.39
N LEU A 52 2.03 -4.12 -28.40
CA LEU A 52 1.59 -4.02 -27.01
C LEU A 52 1.80 -2.60 -26.44
N LEU A 53 2.99 -2.03 -26.67
CA LEU A 53 3.31 -0.69 -26.20
C LEU A 53 2.47 0.39 -26.91
N GLU A 54 2.14 0.19 -28.19
CA GLU A 54 1.21 1.04 -28.94
C GLU A 54 -0.23 0.93 -28.40
N ALA A 55 -0.69 -0.28 -28.11
CA ALA A 55 -2.01 -0.52 -27.49
C ALA A 55 -2.10 0.15 -26.11
N PHE A 56 -1.02 0.07 -25.31
CA PHE A 56 -0.93 0.77 -24.03
C PHE A 56 -0.99 2.30 -24.19
N ASP A 57 -0.26 2.87 -25.15
CA ASP A 57 -0.25 4.32 -25.39
C ASP A 57 -1.62 4.84 -25.87
N GLY A 58 -2.37 4.00 -26.60
CA GLY A 58 -3.72 4.31 -27.07
C GLY A 58 -4.79 4.29 -25.97
N LEU A 59 -4.49 3.77 -24.78
CA LEU A 59 -5.43 3.83 -23.66
C LEU A 59 -5.56 5.26 -23.13
N HIS A 60 -6.78 5.66 -22.76
CA HIS A 60 -7.06 6.97 -22.16
C HIS A 60 -8.07 6.85 -21.02
N GLY A 61 -8.14 7.86 -20.17
CA GLY A 61 -9.15 7.94 -19.10
C GLY A 61 -9.01 6.84 -18.05
N GLU A 62 -10.15 6.30 -17.60
CA GLU A 62 -10.20 5.30 -16.53
C GLU A 62 -9.39 4.03 -16.86
N PRO A 63 -9.52 3.40 -18.05
CA PRO A 63 -8.79 2.15 -18.34
C PRO A 63 -7.28 2.29 -18.21
N ARG A 64 -6.72 3.44 -18.65
CA ARG A 64 -5.29 3.74 -18.48
C ARG A 64 -4.94 3.94 -17.01
N ASN A 65 -5.74 4.71 -16.27
CA ASN A 65 -5.45 5.01 -14.88
C ASN A 65 -5.47 3.75 -14.01
N ALA A 66 -6.43 2.86 -14.23
CA ALA A 66 -6.55 1.62 -13.50
C ALA A 66 -5.36 0.68 -13.80
N LEU A 67 -5.01 0.50 -15.07
CA LEU A 67 -3.84 -0.29 -15.47
C LEU A 67 -2.53 0.28 -14.90
N VAL A 68 -2.34 1.60 -14.98
CA VAL A 68 -1.13 2.23 -14.43
C VAL A 68 -1.05 2.06 -12.92
N ALA A 69 -2.16 2.19 -12.19
CA ALA A 69 -2.18 1.98 -10.75
C ALA A 69 -1.78 0.54 -10.40
N GLU A 70 -2.34 -0.45 -11.09
CA GLU A 70 -2.02 -1.87 -10.92
C GLU A 70 -0.54 -2.17 -11.22
N LEU A 71 0.01 -1.62 -12.31
CA LEU A 71 1.43 -1.79 -12.66
C LEU A 71 2.36 -1.16 -11.63
N VAL A 72 2.01 0.01 -11.08
CA VAL A 72 2.79 0.68 -10.03
C VAL A 72 2.76 -0.12 -8.73
N GLU A 73 1.60 -0.66 -8.36
CA GLU A 73 1.49 -1.56 -7.20
C GLU A 73 2.30 -2.85 -7.41
N ALA A 74 2.24 -3.45 -8.59
CA ALA A 74 3.04 -4.63 -8.91
C ALA A 74 4.56 -4.34 -8.85
N ASP A 75 5.01 -3.20 -9.38
CA ASP A 75 6.42 -2.78 -9.31
C ASP A 75 6.87 -2.54 -7.86
N PHE A 76 6.00 -1.95 -7.03
CA PHE A 76 6.28 -1.82 -5.60
C PHE A 76 6.47 -3.19 -4.92
N MET A 77 5.65 -4.16 -5.30
CA MET A 77 5.72 -5.53 -4.77
C MET A 77 6.86 -6.38 -5.39
N ALA A 78 7.43 -5.96 -6.52
CA ALA A 78 8.52 -6.63 -7.23
C ALA A 78 9.90 -6.45 -6.56
N THR A 79 9.95 -6.70 -5.25
CA THR A 79 11.16 -6.64 -4.41
C THR A 79 11.20 -7.86 -3.51
N GLU A 80 12.36 -8.18 -2.92
CA GLU A 80 12.48 -9.27 -1.95
C GLU A 80 11.54 -9.09 -0.73
N VAL A 81 11.35 -7.85 -0.28
CA VAL A 81 10.44 -7.52 0.83
C VAL A 81 8.98 -7.72 0.41
N GLY A 82 8.60 -7.22 -0.77
CA GLY A 82 7.26 -7.40 -1.32
C GLY A 82 6.93 -8.87 -1.56
N PHE A 83 7.85 -9.62 -2.17
CA PHE A 83 7.66 -11.04 -2.45
C PHE A 83 7.55 -11.87 -1.16
N ARG A 84 8.35 -11.56 -0.13
CA ARG A 84 8.21 -12.20 1.18
C ARG A 84 6.84 -11.93 1.81
N ALA A 85 6.31 -10.71 1.68
CA ALA A 85 4.97 -10.40 2.15
C ALA A 85 3.89 -11.19 1.40
N LEU A 86 4.01 -11.33 0.07
CA LEU A 86 3.10 -12.15 -0.74
C LEU A 86 3.13 -13.62 -0.31
N VAL A 87 4.32 -14.21 -0.15
CA VAL A 87 4.48 -15.61 0.28
C VAL A 87 3.94 -15.82 1.70
N GLY A 88 4.20 -14.88 2.61
CA GLY A 88 3.70 -14.94 3.99
C GLY A 88 2.18 -14.99 4.03
N GLU A 89 1.52 -14.11 3.27
CA GLU A 89 0.06 -14.07 3.21
C GLU A 89 -0.52 -15.26 2.45
N ALA A 90 0.07 -15.68 1.33
CA ALA A 90 -0.38 -16.84 0.59
C ALA A 90 -0.46 -18.10 1.48
N LYS A 91 0.52 -18.29 2.37
CA LYS A 91 0.53 -19.40 3.35
C LYS A 91 -0.66 -19.36 4.31
N VAL A 92 -1.10 -18.17 4.75
CA VAL A 92 -2.29 -18.02 5.60
C VAL A 92 -3.55 -18.52 4.87
N HIS A 93 -3.58 -18.37 3.55
CA HIS A 93 -4.65 -18.84 2.68
C HIS A 93 -4.44 -20.27 2.14
N GLY A 94 -3.41 -21.00 2.61
CA GLY A 94 -3.12 -22.37 2.18
C GLY A 94 -2.54 -22.48 0.76
N ILE A 95 -2.00 -21.39 0.22
CA ILE A 95 -1.44 -21.32 -1.13
C ILE A 95 0.08 -21.41 -1.07
N ASP A 96 0.65 -22.38 -1.77
CA ASP A 96 2.11 -22.47 -2.00
C ASP A 96 2.52 -21.60 -3.19
N LEU A 97 2.53 -20.28 -2.96
CA LEU A 97 2.75 -19.28 -4.00
C LEU A 97 4.06 -19.49 -4.79
N PRO A 98 5.21 -19.84 -4.17
CA PRO A 98 6.43 -20.14 -4.93
C PRO A 98 6.30 -21.27 -5.96
N ALA A 99 5.43 -22.26 -5.72
CA ALA A 99 5.21 -23.37 -6.63
C ALA A 99 4.38 -22.98 -7.87
N GLU A 100 3.73 -21.80 -7.87
CA GLU A 100 2.97 -21.30 -9.02
C GLU A 100 3.84 -20.62 -10.09
N PHE A 101 5.14 -20.49 -9.86
CA PHE A 101 6.07 -19.78 -10.73
C PHE A 101 7.13 -20.70 -11.33
N THR A 102 7.54 -20.36 -12.55
CA THR A 102 8.67 -20.99 -13.24
C THR A 102 9.98 -20.30 -12.89
N ALA A 103 11.10 -20.98 -13.15
CA ALA A 103 12.43 -20.47 -12.78
C ALA A 103 12.85 -19.23 -13.59
N ASP A 104 12.33 -19.06 -14.80
CA ASP A 104 12.58 -17.95 -15.71
C ASP A 104 11.81 -16.67 -15.34
N GLN A 105 10.79 -16.76 -14.50
CA GLN A 105 10.00 -15.61 -14.06
C GLN A 105 10.74 -14.80 -12.98
N GLY A 106 11.05 -13.53 -13.31
CA GLY A 106 11.63 -12.56 -12.39
C GLY A 106 10.63 -12.02 -11.36
N LEU A 107 11.09 -11.16 -10.45
CA LEU A 107 10.23 -10.58 -9.40
C LEU A 107 9.05 -9.78 -9.96
N HIS A 108 9.24 -9.07 -11.07
CA HIS A 108 8.18 -8.32 -11.75
C HIS A 108 7.08 -9.24 -12.30
N ASP A 109 7.46 -10.32 -12.98
CA ASP A 109 6.51 -11.33 -13.47
C ASP A 109 5.72 -11.94 -12.32
N ARG A 110 6.42 -12.38 -11.27
CA ARG A 110 5.79 -13.00 -10.09
C ARG A 110 4.81 -12.06 -9.41
N ALA A 111 5.18 -10.79 -9.23
CA ALA A 111 4.29 -9.79 -8.63
C ALA A 111 3.04 -9.55 -9.51
N LEU A 112 3.21 -9.39 -10.82
CA LEU A 112 2.09 -9.19 -11.74
C LEU A 112 1.15 -10.41 -11.80
N LEU A 113 1.71 -11.62 -11.85
CA LEU A 113 0.93 -12.85 -11.86
C LEU A 113 0.21 -13.08 -10.54
N THR A 114 0.84 -12.76 -9.40
CA THR A 114 0.17 -12.80 -8.10
C THR A 114 -0.99 -11.80 -8.06
N LEU A 115 -0.79 -10.59 -8.57
CA LEU A 115 -1.87 -9.61 -8.74
C LEU A 115 -2.98 -10.17 -9.62
N ALA A 116 -2.66 -10.82 -10.74
CA ALA A 116 -3.67 -11.36 -11.66
C ALA A 116 -4.49 -12.50 -11.04
N ARG A 117 -3.85 -13.39 -10.28
CA ARG A 117 -4.44 -14.62 -9.75
C ARG A 117 -5.11 -14.43 -8.40
N HIS A 118 -4.56 -13.57 -7.55
CA HIS A 118 -4.87 -13.52 -6.12
C HIS A 118 -5.23 -12.11 -5.61
N HIS A 119 -5.59 -11.18 -6.52
CA HIS A 119 -6.01 -9.81 -6.18
C HIS A 119 -7.03 -9.76 -5.03
N ASP A 120 -8.10 -10.54 -5.15
CA ASP A 120 -9.23 -10.49 -4.22
C ASP A 120 -9.04 -11.40 -2.99
N THR A 121 -7.95 -12.17 -2.95
CA THR A 121 -7.67 -13.11 -1.85
C THR A 121 -6.77 -12.47 -0.80
N PHE A 122 -5.54 -12.09 -1.19
CA PHE A 122 -4.53 -11.62 -0.22
C PHE A 122 -3.65 -10.48 -0.72
N TRP A 123 -3.84 -9.98 -1.95
CA TRP A 123 -3.01 -8.90 -2.49
C TRP A 123 -3.02 -7.65 -1.60
N ALA A 124 -4.20 -7.26 -1.11
CA ALA A 124 -4.35 -6.06 -0.30
C ALA A 124 -3.66 -6.17 1.06
N SER A 125 -3.73 -7.32 1.75
CA SER A 125 -3.06 -7.54 3.03
C SER A 125 -1.54 -7.63 2.84
N ALA A 126 -1.08 -8.36 1.83
CA ALA A 126 0.33 -8.49 1.50
C ALA A 126 0.96 -7.12 1.19
N THR A 127 0.27 -6.29 0.41
CA THR A 127 0.72 -4.94 0.08
C THR A 127 0.84 -4.07 1.34
N ARG A 128 -0.12 -4.15 2.28
CA ARG A 128 -0.05 -3.43 3.57
C ARG A 128 1.18 -3.86 4.38
N TYR A 129 1.48 -5.16 4.43
CA TYR A 129 2.66 -5.66 5.14
C TYR A 129 3.97 -5.25 4.46
N ALA A 130 4.03 -5.30 3.12
CA ALA A 130 5.20 -4.82 2.39
C ALA A 130 5.47 -3.33 2.64
N VAL A 131 4.42 -2.50 2.65
CA VAL A 131 4.53 -1.08 3.04
C VAL A 131 5.08 -0.96 4.46
N ALA A 132 4.48 -1.64 5.43
CA ALA A 132 4.92 -1.59 6.82
C ALA A 132 6.38 -2.02 7.00
N ASP A 133 6.80 -3.09 6.32
CA ASP A 133 8.17 -3.60 6.38
C ASP A 133 9.15 -2.63 5.71
N SER A 134 8.76 -2.01 4.59
CA SER A 134 9.58 -0.99 3.92
C SER A 134 9.84 0.25 4.78
N LEU A 135 8.89 0.59 5.66
CA LEU A 135 9.03 1.71 6.60
C LEU A 135 10.03 1.41 7.73
N SER A 136 10.26 0.14 8.05
CA SER A 136 11.13 -0.27 9.16
C SER A 136 12.61 0.12 8.98
N GLU A 137 13.03 0.35 7.74
CA GLU A 137 14.39 0.77 7.39
C GLU A 137 14.55 2.30 7.29
N GLY A 138 13.44 3.04 7.38
CA GLY A 138 13.36 4.48 7.11
C GLY A 138 13.40 5.36 8.36
N ARG A 139 13.48 6.68 8.14
CA ARG A 139 13.48 7.72 9.19
C ARG A 139 12.15 7.79 9.97
N SER A 140 11.10 7.23 9.40
CA SER A 140 9.76 7.16 10.00
C SER A 140 9.64 6.04 11.04
N TRP A 141 10.56 5.07 11.07
CA TRP A 141 10.55 4.00 12.07
C TRP A 141 11.05 4.50 13.42
N ARG A 142 10.24 4.31 14.47
CA ARG A 142 10.57 4.68 15.84
C ARG A 142 10.38 3.49 16.78
N LYS A 143 11.48 2.79 17.09
CA LYS A 143 11.47 1.75 18.12
C LYS A 143 11.28 2.39 19.50
N ARG A 144 10.21 2.02 20.20
CA ARG A 144 9.99 2.38 21.62
C ARG A 144 10.65 1.33 22.52
N LYS A 145 11.50 1.79 23.44
CA LYS A 145 12.10 0.94 24.50
C LYS A 145 11.29 1.14 25.79
N GLY A 146 11.26 0.12 26.66
CA GLY A 146 10.58 0.19 27.95
C GLY A 146 9.07 -0.08 27.90
N VAL A 147 8.55 -0.60 26.79
CA VAL A 147 7.21 -1.19 26.74
C VAL A 147 7.29 -2.58 27.35
N ALA A 148 6.37 -2.92 28.26
CA ALA A 148 6.31 -4.25 28.86
C ALA A 148 6.12 -5.31 27.77
N VAL A 149 6.82 -6.45 27.91
CA VAL A 149 6.58 -7.62 27.06
C VAL A 149 5.27 -8.24 27.52
N ALA A 150 4.19 -7.97 26.79
CA ALA A 150 2.86 -8.49 27.09
C ALA A 150 2.15 -8.83 25.78
N VAL A 151 1.27 -9.84 25.84
CA VAL A 151 0.33 -10.11 24.74
C VAL A 151 -0.64 -8.93 24.68
N PRO A 152 -0.76 -8.25 23.53
CA PRO A 152 -1.67 -7.11 23.42
C PRO A 152 -3.11 -7.58 23.56
N ARG A 153 -3.91 -6.80 24.29
CA ARG A 153 -5.36 -7.00 24.35
C ARG A 153 -5.97 -6.46 23.06
N ILE A 154 -6.71 -7.30 22.35
CA ILE A 154 -7.24 -7.02 21.01
C ILE A 154 -8.77 -7.10 20.97
N THR A 155 -9.44 -6.94 22.12
CA THR A 155 -10.90 -6.89 22.16
C THR A 155 -11.41 -5.61 21.48
N THR A 156 -12.67 -5.61 21.07
CA THR A 156 -13.30 -4.46 20.41
C THR A 156 -13.21 -3.19 21.29
N GLU A 157 -13.36 -3.33 22.61
CA GLU A 157 -13.29 -2.22 23.56
C GLU A 157 -11.87 -1.63 23.64
N GLU A 158 -10.84 -2.47 23.63
CA GLU A 158 -9.43 -2.04 23.69
C GLU A 158 -9.00 -1.38 22.39
N LEU A 159 -9.45 -1.89 21.23
CA LEU A 159 -9.22 -1.25 19.94
C LEU A 159 -9.93 0.11 19.83
N GLU A 160 -11.16 0.22 20.33
CA GLU A 160 -11.90 1.48 20.37
C GLU A 160 -11.27 2.51 21.31
N ALA A 161 -10.75 2.06 22.46
CA ALA A 161 -9.98 2.90 23.36
C ALA A 161 -8.71 3.43 22.68
N LEU A 162 -7.94 2.55 22.02
CA LEU A 162 -6.75 2.93 21.26
C LEU A 162 -7.07 3.93 20.15
N ARG A 163 -8.15 3.69 19.39
CA ARG A 163 -8.64 4.59 18.32
C ARG A 163 -8.95 5.98 18.87
N LYS A 164 -9.65 6.05 20.00
CA LYS A 164 -10.00 7.32 20.66
C LYS A 164 -8.77 8.08 21.14
N ASP A 165 -7.80 7.39 21.75
CA ASP A 165 -6.57 8.01 22.23
C ASP A 165 -5.72 8.57 21.10
N ILE A 166 -5.59 7.82 20.00
CA ILE A 166 -4.90 8.28 18.78
C ILE A 166 -5.62 9.49 18.19
N SER A 167 -6.95 9.43 18.04
CA SER A 167 -7.77 10.56 17.57
C SER A 167 -7.50 11.83 18.38
N VAL A 168 -7.40 11.72 19.72
CA VAL A 168 -7.09 12.87 20.59
C VAL A 168 -5.70 13.43 20.30
N CYS A 169 -4.66 12.58 20.25
CA CYS A 169 -3.29 13.07 20.06
C CYS A 169 -3.05 13.69 18.68
N TYR A 170 -3.88 13.37 17.68
CA TYR A 170 -3.83 13.97 16.33
C TYR A 170 -4.88 15.06 16.07
N ARG A 171 -5.69 15.40 17.08
CA ARG A 171 -6.77 16.40 16.93
C ARG A 171 -6.24 17.80 16.70
N GLU A 172 -5.20 18.21 17.41
CA GLU A 172 -4.59 19.54 17.28
C GLU A 172 -3.92 19.77 15.92
N GLU A 173 -3.52 18.68 15.25
CA GLU A 173 -2.97 18.71 13.89
C GLU A 173 -4.08 18.73 12.81
N GLY A 174 -5.36 18.66 13.20
CA GLY A 174 -6.49 18.55 12.27
C GLY A 174 -6.62 17.18 11.60
N ARG A 175 -5.96 16.15 12.14
CA ARG A 175 -5.87 14.81 11.54
C ARG A 175 -6.67 13.74 12.30
N GLY A 176 -7.07 14.06 13.53
CA GLY A 176 -7.74 13.12 14.44
C GLY A 176 -9.27 13.13 14.39
N GLU A 177 -9.91 13.87 13.47
CA GLU A 177 -11.38 13.92 13.36
C GLU A 177 -11.96 12.55 13.01
N PHE A 178 -11.35 11.87 12.05
CA PHE A 178 -11.60 10.49 11.67
C PHE A 178 -10.36 9.68 12.01
N CYS A 179 -10.57 8.58 12.73
CA CYS A 179 -9.52 7.64 13.08
C CYS A 179 -10.10 6.24 13.06
N GLU A 180 -9.45 5.35 12.34
CA GLU A 180 -9.74 3.92 12.28
C GLU A 180 -8.48 3.15 12.69
N VAL A 181 -8.68 2.10 13.48
CA VAL A 181 -7.62 1.21 13.92
C VAL A 181 -8.00 -0.21 13.55
N GLU A 182 -7.23 -0.82 12.66
CA GLU A 182 -7.35 -2.22 12.29
C GLU A 182 -6.24 -3.02 12.98
N HIS A 183 -6.59 -4.17 13.57
CA HIS A 183 -5.62 -5.13 14.09
C HIS A 183 -5.46 -6.28 13.10
N ALA A 184 -4.21 -6.70 12.90
CA ALA A 184 -3.89 -7.92 12.17
C ALA A 184 -2.79 -8.71 12.89
N LEU A 185 -2.87 -10.04 12.83
CA LEU A 185 -1.85 -10.95 13.34
C LEU A 185 -1.13 -11.59 12.16
N ARG A 186 0.15 -11.23 11.97
CA ARG A 186 0.99 -11.78 10.91
C ARG A 186 1.75 -12.99 11.41
N GLU A 187 1.73 -14.07 10.64
CA GLU A 187 2.45 -15.32 10.91
C GLU A 187 2.24 -15.84 12.34
N GLY A 188 1.03 -15.62 12.91
CA GLY A 188 0.64 -16.05 14.25
C GLY A 188 1.40 -15.39 15.42
N THR A 189 2.35 -14.50 15.15
CA THR A 189 3.31 -14.04 16.17
C THR A 189 3.46 -12.52 16.24
N GLN A 190 3.15 -11.81 15.17
CA GLN A 190 3.43 -10.37 15.09
C GLN A 190 2.13 -9.59 14.99
N HIS A 191 1.84 -8.81 16.02
CA HIS A 191 0.68 -7.93 16.02
C HIS A 191 1.01 -6.65 15.24
N TYR A 192 0.15 -6.33 14.28
CA TYR A 192 0.16 -5.08 13.51
C TYR A 192 -1.10 -4.31 13.88
N PHE A 193 -0.93 -3.02 14.19
CA PHE A 193 -2.04 -2.07 14.34
C PHE A 193 -1.90 -1.05 13.21
N PHE A 194 -2.84 -1.07 12.27
CA PHE A 194 -2.88 -0.11 11.17
C PHE A 194 -3.79 1.04 11.57
N VAL A 195 -3.25 2.25 11.50
CA VAL A 195 -3.95 3.47 11.91
C VAL A 195 -4.18 4.33 10.68
N THR A 196 -5.45 4.62 10.39
CA THR A 196 -5.87 5.52 9.32
C THR A 196 -6.43 6.80 9.94
N LEU A 197 -5.93 7.96 9.51
CA LEU A 197 -6.31 9.29 10.02
C LEU A 197 -7.07 10.11 8.97
N SER A 198 -7.70 11.23 9.35
CA SER A 198 -8.47 12.10 8.44
C SER A 198 -7.69 12.57 7.22
N ASP A 199 -6.39 12.79 7.40
CA ASP A 199 -5.48 13.25 6.35
C ASP A 199 -4.82 12.09 5.59
N TYR A 200 -5.40 10.89 5.67
CA TYR A 200 -5.08 9.77 4.81
C TYR A 200 -6.06 9.72 3.62
N PRO A 201 -5.93 10.60 2.60
CA PRO A 201 -6.46 10.25 1.30
C PRO A 201 -5.72 9.00 0.83
N ARG A 202 -6.46 7.97 0.42
CA ARG A 202 -5.95 7.04 -0.60
C ARG A 202 -5.83 7.88 -1.87
N ASN A 203 -4.72 8.58 -1.98
CA ASN A 203 -4.51 9.63 -2.97
C ASN A 203 -4.22 8.94 -4.31
N THR A 204 -5.25 8.57 -5.05
CA THR A 204 -5.07 8.30 -6.47
C THR A 204 -4.87 9.66 -7.13
N GLY A 205 -3.60 10.04 -7.29
CA GLY A 205 -3.22 11.16 -8.14
C GLY A 205 -3.58 10.80 -9.57
N ILE A 206 -4.71 11.30 -10.06
CA ILE A 206 -5.15 11.10 -11.43
C ILE A 206 -4.73 12.33 -12.22
N PHE A 207 -3.92 12.17 -13.27
CA PHE A 207 -3.69 13.27 -14.20
C PHE A 207 -4.96 13.48 -15.03
N ASP A 208 -5.46 14.71 -15.06
CA ASP A 208 -6.56 15.12 -15.93
C ASP A 208 -6.04 15.08 -17.38
N THR A 209 -6.57 14.15 -18.17
CA THR A 209 -6.10 13.87 -19.53
C THR A 209 -6.37 15.01 -20.52
N ARG A 210 -7.25 15.96 -20.18
CA ARG A 210 -7.57 17.12 -21.01
C ARG A 210 -6.66 18.32 -20.72
N THR A 211 -6.22 18.45 -19.47
CA THR A 211 -5.46 19.62 -19.01
C THR A 211 -4.00 19.32 -18.65
N GLY A 212 -3.62 18.03 -18.59
CA GLY A 212 -2.28 17.59 -18.17
C GLY A 212 -1.98 17.90 -16.70
N ARG A 213 -2.97 18.34 -15.92
CA ARG A 213 -2.79 18.73 -14.52
C ARG A 213 -3.07 17.56 -13.59
N LEU A 214 -2.27 17.43 -12.54
CA LEU A 214 -2.53 16.47 -11.47
C LEU A 214 -3.84 16.84 -10.76
N ARG A 215 -4.87 16.02 -10.93
CA ARG A 215 -6.06 16.00 -10.09
C ARG A 215 -5.82 15.01 -8.95
N ARG A 216 -5.63 15.56 -7.75
CA ARG A 216 -5.70 14.75 -6.53
C ARG A 216 -7.18 14.49 -6.26
N THR A 217 -7.64 13.29 -6.58
CA THR A 217 -8.98 12.88 -6.18
C THR A 217 -8.86 12.30 -4.79
N ILE A 218 -9.29 13.05 -3.79
CA ILE A 218 -9.46 12.50 -2.46
C ILE A 218 -10.68 11.58 -2.55
N ARG A 219 -10.46 10.26 -2.59
CA ARG A 219 -11.56 9.31 -2.44
C ARG A 219 -11.91 9.28 -0.96
N HIS A 220 -12.67 10.29 -0.53
CA HIS A 220 -13.38 10.21 0.74
C HIS A 220 -14.31 8.99 0.66
N LEU A 221 -14.28 8.11 1.66
CA LEU A 221 -15.44 7.26 1.91
C LEU A 221 -16.63 8.22 2.03
N ARG A 222 -17.68 7.97 1.24
CA ARG A 222 -18.82 8.88 1.04
C ARG A 222 -19.30 9.51 2.35
N GLY A 223 -19.39 10.84 2.35
CA GLY A 223 -19.90 11.70 3.41
C GLY A 223 -19.43 13.13 3.18
N ASP A 224 -20.07 13.86 2.25
CA ASP A 224 -19.89 15.31 2.03
C ASP A 224 -20.18 16.14 3.31
N PRO A 225 -19.97 17.48 3.36
CA PRO A 225 -18.80 18.28 2.99
C PRO A 225 -18.44 19.28 4.11
N CYS A 226 -17.17 19.46 4.50
CA CYS A 226 -16.78 20.60 5.36
C CYS A 226 -15.38 21.15 5.05
N LEU A 227 -15.25 21.82 3.90
CA LEU A 227 -14.23 22.87 3.71
C LEU A 227 -14.84 24.22 4.12
N ARG A 228 -14.78 24.58 5.40
CA ARG A 228 -14.87 25.98 5.88
C ARG A 228 -14.55 26.04 7.37
N GLY A 229 -13.37 26.59 7.71
CA GLY A 229 -13.05 26.84 9.11
C GLY A 229 -11.61 27.24 9.37
N ARG A 230 -11.12 28.30 8.73
CA ARG A 230 -9.94 29.01 9.27
C ARG A 230 -10.37 29.67 10.59
N ARG A 231 -9.83 29.26 11.73
CA ARG A 231 -9.66 30.11 12.91
C ARG A 231 -8.64 29.51 13.89
N ALA A 232 -7.94 30.43 14.54
CA ALA A 232 -6.71 30.26 15.29
C ALA A 232 -6.87 29.38 16.54
N TYR A 233 -5.89 28.53 16.82
CA TYR A 233 -5.81 27.76 18.06
C TYR A 233 -4.87 28.43 19.06
N ARG A 234 -5.42 28.80 20.22
CA ARG A 234 -4.69 29.15 21.45
C ARG A 234 -4.40 27.89 22.25
N HIS A 235 -3.23 27.88 22.87
CA HIS A 235 -2.68 26.84 23.73
C HIS A 235 -3.59 26.44 24.90
N HIS A 236 -3.99 25.18 24.97
CA HIS A 236 -4.28 24.50 26.24
C HIS A 236 -3.55 23.17 26.31
N ARG A 237 -2.66 23.05 27.30
CA ARG A 237 -1.80 21.88 27.54
C ARG A 237 -2.60 20.81 28.28
N HIS A 238 -3.02 19.76 27.59
CA HIS A 238 -3.19 18.44 28.21
C HIS A 238 -1.97 17.57 27.84
N PRO A 239 -1.32 16.89 28.80
CA PRO A 239 -0.22 16.01 28.48
C PRO A 239 -0.77 14.73 27.82
N CYS A 240 -0.69 14.63 26.49
CA CYS A 240 -0.80 13.34 25.81
C CYS A 240 0.36 12.46 26.36
N PRO A 241 0.10 11.25 26.88
CA PRO A 241 1.14 10.34 27.38
C PRO A 241 2.11 9.91 26.27
N TRP A 242 1.71 10.10 25.01
CA TRP A 242 2.58 10.04 23.85
C TRP A 242 3.21 11.43 23.63
N ARG A 243 4.45 11.62 24.08
CA ARG A 243 5.23 12.85 23.77
C ARG A 243 5.41 12.96 22.26
N CYS A 244 4.49 13.66 21.58
CA CYS A 244 4.61 14.08 20.20
C CYS A 244 5.53 15.31 20.17
N GLN A 245 6.74 15.18 19.62
CA GLN A 245 7.66 16.31 19.41
C GLN A 245 7.80 16.59 17.91
N GLY A 246 7.35 17.78 17.50
CA GLY A 246 7.88 18.54 16.36
C GLY A 246 7.11 18.43 15.04
N PRO A 247 6.98 19.54 14.28
CA PRO A 247 6.22 19.60 13.04
C PRO A 247 7.06 19.06 11.87
N GLY A 248 7.04 17.74 11.68
CA GLY A 248 7.54 17.11 10.47
C GLY A 248 6.42 17.05 9.43
N ARG A 249 6.62 17.64 8.24
CA ARG A 249 5.74 17.40 7.08
C ARG A 249 5.89 15.92 6.69
N HIS A 250 5.06 15.07 7.26
CA HIS A 250 5.02 13.65 6.97
C HIS A 250 3.65 13.34 6.36
N HIS A 251 3.63 13.19 5.04
CA HIS A 251 2.48 12.63 4.34
C HIS A 251 2.28 11.18 4.82
N GLY A 252 1.14 10.91 5.45
CA GLY A 252 0.67 9.56 5.81
C GLY A 252 1.55 8.84 6.83
N THR A 253 1.29 9.04 8.12
CA THR A 253 1.95 8.24 9.16
C THR A 253 1.15 6.96 9.41
N VAL A 254 1.56 5.85 8.80
CA VAL A 254 1.23 4.52 9.34
C VAL A 254 2.07 4.37 10.61
N GLN A 255 1.43 4.44 11.79
CA GLN A 255 2.12 4.13 13.04
C GLN A 255 2.07 2.62 13.26
N LEU A 256 3.20 1.96 13.03
CA LEU A 256 3.32 0.53 13.28
C LEU A 256 3.78 0.28 14.72
N LEU A 257 2.93 -0.40 15.50
CA LEU A 257 3.31 -1.01 16.77
C LEU A 257 3.50 -2.51 16.54
N ARG A 258 4.77 -2.94 16.42
CA ARG A 258 5.12 -4.37 16.39
C ARG A 258 5.44 -4.83 17.82
N ALA A 259 4.56 -5.64 18.38
CA ALA A 259 4.87 -6.43 19.57
C ALA A 259 5.43 -7.80 19.14
N ALA A 260 6.60 -8.19 19.64
CA ALA A 260 7.12 -9.54 19.48
C ALA A 260 6.52 -10.44 20.58
N PRO A 261 6.27 -11.74 20.33
CA PRO A 261 5.86 -12.65 21.40
C PRO A 261 7.00 -12.80 22.40
N GLY A 262 6.66 -12.83 23.69
CA GLY A 262 7.56 -13.32 24.72
C GLY A 262 7.78 -14.84 24.58
N PRO A 263 8.85 -15.39 25.20
CA PRO A 263 9.04 -16.84 25.23
C PRO A 263 7.81 -17.51 25.87
N ALA A 264 7.33 -18.60 25.27
CA ALA A 264 6.27 -19.42 25.81
C ALA A 264 6.69 -19.93 27.20
N ALA A 265 5.81 -19.74 28.19
CA ALA A 265 5.96 -20.28 29.54
C ALA A 265 5.56 -21.77 29.57
#